data_AF-A0A443RSL4-F1
#
_entry.id   AF-A0A443RSL4-F1
#
_cell.length_a   1.000
_cell.length_b   1.000
_cell.length_c   1.000
_cell.angle_alpha   90.00
_cell.angle_beta   90.00
_cell.angle_gamma   90.00
#
_symmetry.space_group_name_H-M   'P 1'
#
loop_
_entity.id
_entity.type
_entity.pdbx_description
1 polymer ?
#
loop_
_entity_poly.entity_id
_entity_poly.type
_entity_poly.pdbx_seq_one_letter_code
_entity_poly.pdbx_strand_id
1 'polypeptide(L)'
;MPKKPDKYGIKIWTMVDRNQYTYNMQIYSGKEGIRQEIGVERIRFREVDQGYRVVMDMVSVLNTHNRQHHITTDRFFTSLKAAEELLSKNITLTGTIRENKLEVPDKLRRFTRNGNKKYHNETELKGPKKIPKLNYDYNKNKYFVDNANIKVEF
;
A
#
# COMPACT_ATOMS: atom_id res chain seq x y z
N MET A 1 -14.83 5.62 9.11
CA MET A 1 -14.12 4.38 8.75
C MET A 1 -14.74 3.20 9.49
N PRO A 2 -15.59 2.37 8.84
CA PRO A 2 -16.45 1.40 9.54
C PRO A 2 -15.76 0.33 10.39
N LYS A 3 -14.51 -0.02 10.06
CA LYS A 3 -13.71 -1.06 10.76
C LYS A 3 -12.70 -0.47 11.77
N LYS A 4 -12.69 0.84 11.98
CA LYS A 4 -11.84 1.49 13.00
C LYS A 4 -12.64 1.64 14.30
N PRO A 5 -11.97 1.66 15.48
CA PRO A 5 -12.63 1.90 16.75
C PRO A 5 -13.50 3.17 16.70
N ASP A 6 -12.91 4.27 16.22
CA ASP A 6 -13.61 5.52 15.95
C ASP A 6 -14.08 5.59 14.49
N LYS A 7 -15.40 5.69 14.34
CA LYS A 7 -16.04 5.73 13.02
C LYS A 7 -15.80 7.06 12.31
N TYR A 8 -15.62 8.15 13.05
CA TYR A 8 -15.41 9.49 12.52
C TYR A 8 -14.03 9.98 12.93
N GLY A 9 -13.36 10.71 12.03
CA GLY A 9 -12.02 11.20 12.26
C GLY A 9 -11.33 11.57 10.95
N ILE A 10 -10.22 12.29 11.09
CA ILE A 10 -9.35 12.65 9.97
C ILE A 10 -8.50 11.43 9.62
N LYS A 11 -8.47 11.06 8.35
CA LYS A 11 -7.60 10.01 7.86
C LYS A 11 -6.29 10.64 7.38
N ILE A 12 -5.17 10.15 7.88
CA ILE A 12 -3.83 10.55 7.46
C ILE A 12 -3.15 9.30 6.89
N TRP A 13 -2.53 9.44 5.73
CA TRP A 13 -1.62 8.45 5.19
C TRP A 13 -0.20 8.79 5.63
N THR A 14 0.57 7.77 6.02
CA THR A 14 1.89 7.96 6.63
C THR A 14 2.88 6.97 6.05
N MET A 15 4.09 7.45 5.72
CA MET A 15 5.25 6.63 5.42
C MET A 15 6.16 6.60 6.63
N VAL A 16 6.37 5.42 7.21
CA VAL A 16 7.15 5.25 8.45
C VAL A 16 8.28 4.25 8.25
N ASP A 17 9.34 4.45 9.02
CA ASP A 17 10.49 3.56 9.08
C ASP A 17 10.30 2.43 10.11
N ARG A 18 11.30 1.55 10.22
CA ARG A 18 11.26 0.44 11.18
C ARG A 18 11.46 0.86 12.64
N ASN A 19 12.01 2.06 12.86
CA ASN A 19 12.15 2.70 14.15
C ASN A 19 10.93 3.56 14.51
N GLN A 20 9.84 3.47 13.74
CA GLN A 20 8.60 4.24 13.90
C GLN A 20 8.77 5.75 13.67
N TYR A 21 9.83 6.16 12.97
CA TYR A 21 9.99 7.53 12.52
C TYR A 21 9.17 7.77 11.25
N THR A 22 8.39 8.85 11.25
CA THR A 22 7.56 9.23 10.11
C THR A 22 8.37 10.08 9.13
N TYR A 23 8.58 9.57 7.92
CA TYR A 23 9.28 10.27 6.85
C TYR A 23 8.39 11.24 6.08
N ASN A 24 7.12 10.86 5.86
CA ASN A 24 6.18 11.67 5.08
C ASN A 24 4.74 11.38 5.49
N MET A 25 3.85 12.36 5.33
CA MET A 25 2.43 12.27 5.66
C MET A 25 1.58 13.04 4.66
N GLN A 26 0.35 12.59 4.46
CA GLN A 26 -0.63 13.26 3.61
C GLN A 26 -2.02 13.09 4.20
N ILE A 27 -2.75 14.19 4.34
CA ILE A 27 -4.14 14.17 4.80
C ILE A 27 -5.03 13.65 3.69
N TYR A 28 -5.90 12.69 4.00
CA TYR A 28 -6.96 12.26 3.10
C TYR A 28 -8.15 13.20 3.25
N SER A 29 -8.31 14.09 2.28
CA SER A 29 -9.39 15.08 2.19
C SER A 29 -10.65 14.56 1.48
N GLY A 30 -10.68 13.28 1.07
CA GLY A 30 -11.83 12.69 0.42
C GLY A 30 -11.80 12.80 -1.10
N LYS A 31 -12.86 13.37 -1.69
CA LYS A 31 -13.02 13.54 -3.14
C LYS A 31 -12.37 14.87 -3.58
N GLU A 32 -11.04 14.93 -3.56
CA GLU A 32 -10.30 15.89 -4.37
C GLU A 32 -10.32 15.40 -5.81
N GLY A 33 -11.37 15.75 -6.54
CA GLY A 33 -11.36 15.68 -7.98
C GLY A 33 -10.57 16.83 -8.57
N ILE A 34 -10.12 16.68 -9.83
CA ILE A 34 -9.74 17.82 -10.66
C ILE A 34 -10.89 18.84 -10.57
N ARG A 35 -10.60 20.02 -10.03
CA ARG A 35 -11.48 21.17 -10.17
C ARG A 35 -11.29 21.68 -11.59
N GLN A 36 -12.11 21.21 -12.51
CA GLN A 36 -12.30 21.92 -13.78
C GLN A 36 -13.52 22.80 -13.61
N GLU A 37 -13.33 24.11 -13.71
CA GLU A 37 -14.42 25.05 -13.91
C GLU A 37 -14.79 24.99 -15.40
N ILE A 38 -15.86 24.26 -15.72
CA ILE A 38 -16.51 24.35 -17.03
C ILE A 38 -17.78 25.16 -16.82
N GLY A 39 -17.69 26.47 -17.01
CA GLY A 39 -18.81 27.40 -16.76
C GLY A 39 -19.15 27.54 -15.26
N VAL A 40 -20.46 27.65 -14.95
CA VAL A 40 -20.99 27.89 -13.59
C VAL A 40 -21.07 26.63 -12.71
N GLU A 41 -20.76 25.46 -13.27
CA GLU A 41 -20.98 24.17 -12.61
C GLU A 41 -19.67 23.56 -12.09
N ARG A 42 -19.64 23.22 -10.79
CA ARG A 42 -18.49 22.56 -10.16
C ARG A 42 -18.56 21.05 -10.38
N ILE A 43 -18.02 20.56 -11.49
CA ILE A 43 -17.91 19.12 -11.75
C ILE A 43 -16.69 18.58 -10.98
N ARG A 44 -16.91 17.58 -10.13
CA ARG A 44 -15.84 16.85 -9.41
C ARG A 44 -15.63 15.48 -10.04
N PHE A 45 -14.53 15.33 -10.76
CA PHE A 45 -14.11 14.02 -11.26
C PHE A 45 -13.56 13.17 -10.10
N ARG A 46 -13.88 11.89 -10.06
CA ARG A 46 -13.24 11.00 -9.09
C ARG A 46 -11.77 10.85 -9.47
N GLU A 47 -10.87 11.07 -8.50
CA GLU A 47 -9.47 10.75 -8.69
C GLU A 47 -9.29 9.27 -9.05
N VAL A 48 -8.63 9.03 -10.18
CA VAL A 48 -8.30 7.68 -10.67
C VAL A 48 -6.96 7.27 -10.07
N ASP A 49 -6.87 6.03 -9.61
CA ASP A 49 -5.61 5.42 -9.12
C ASP A 49 -4.94 6.15 -7.94
N GLN A 50 -5.76 6.72 -7.04
CA GLN A 50 -5.32 7.42 -5.82
C GLN A 50 -4.23 6.68 -5.03
N GLY A 51 -4.30 5.35 -4.93
CA GLY A 51 -3.30 4.57 -4.23
C GLY A 51 -1.90 4.71 -4.83
N TYR A 52 -1.79 4.62 -6.16
CA TYR A 52 -0.53 4.80 -6.88
C TYR A 52 0.00 6.24 -6.72
N ARG A 53 -0.87 7.25 -6.89
CA ARG A 53 -0.49 8.66 -6.78
C ARG A 53 0.07 8.97 -5.39
N VAL A 54 -0.62 8.53 -4.33
CA VAL A 54 -0.14 8.69 -2.94
C VAL A 54 1.22 8.02 -2.74
N VAL A 55 1.45 6.83 -3.29
CA VAL A 55 2.75 6.16 -3.16
C VAL A 55 3.86 7.01 -3.79
N MET A 56 3.64 7.52 -5.01
CA MET A 56 4.65 8.34 -5.70
C MET A 56 4.92 9.65 -4.95
N ASP A 57 3.88 10.31 -4.41
CA ASP A 57 4.03 11.49 -3.55
C ASP A 57 4.86 11.16 -2.30
N MET A 58 4.54 10.05 -1.62
CA MET A 58 5.19 9.65 -0.36
C MET A 58 6.68 9.37 -0.54
N VAL A 59 7.05 8.67 -1.62
CA VAL A 59 8.45 8.25 -1.86
C VAL A 59 9.32 9.35 -2.46
N SER A 60 8.73 10.46 -2.92
CA SER A 60 9.47 11.58 -3.52
C SER A 60 10.53 12.18 -2.59
N VAL A 61 10.35 12.04 -1.27
CA VAL A 61 11.30 12.53 -0.26
C VAL A 61 12.49 11.60 -0.02
N LEU A 62 12.46 10.38 -0.58
CA LEU A 62 13.54 9.40 -0.40
C LEU A 62 14.70 9.70 -1.34
N ASN A 63 15.91 9.76 -0.80
CA ASN A 63 17.11 9.82 -1.62
C ASN A 63 17.48 8.42 -2.14
N THR A 64 17.34 8.21 -3.44
CA THR A 64 17.58 6.93 -4.12
C THR A 64 18.94 6.83 -4.81
N HIS A 65 19.73 7.92 -4.85
CA HIS A 65 21.02 7.95 -5.56
C HIS A 65 22.08 7.05 -4.93
N ASN A 66 22.13 7.03 -3.58
CA ASN A 66 23.18 6.35 -2.84
C ASN A 66 22.67 5.13 -2.05
N ARG A 67 21.36 4.83 -2.14
CA ARG A 67 20.74 3.80 -1.33
C ARG A 67 19.48 3.26 -2.02
N GLN A 68 19.38 1.94 -2.07
CA GLN A 68 18.14 1.25 -2.42
C GLN A 68 17.20 1.23 -1.23
N HIS A 69 15.92 1.55 -1.48
CA HIS A 69 14.86 1.47 -0.47
C HIS A 69 13.95 0.28 -0.73
N HIS A 70 13.34 -0.22 0.34
CA HIS A 70 12.32 -1.25 0.29
C HIS A 70 11.07 -0.77 1.01
N ILE A 71 9.95 -0.77 0.30
CA ILE A 71 8.68 -0.25 0.81
C ILE A 71 7.70 -1.40 0.94
N THR A 72 7.00 -1.43 2.07
CA THR A 72 5.90 -2.35 2.30
C THR A 72 4.56 -1.61 2.31
N THR A 73 3.60 -2.02 1.49
CA THR A 73 2.29 -1.34 1.33
C THR A 73 1.08 -2.22 1.64
N ASP A 74 -0.02 -1.57 2.04
CA ASP A 74 -1.36 -2.17 2.08
C ASP A 74 -1.89 -2.42 0.65
N ARG A 75 -2.78 -3.42 0.54
CA ARG A 75 -3.68 -3.69 -0.59
C ARG A 75 -4.26 -2.49 -1.34
N PHE A 76 -4.54 -1.35 -0.70
CA PHE A 76 -5.05 -0.14 -1.34
C PHE A 76 -4.00 0.56 -2.21
N PHE A 77 -2.73 0.50 -1.80
CA PHE A 77 -1.61 1.18 -2.46
C PHE A 77 -0.82 0.28 -3.40
N THR A 78 -0.99 -1.04 -3.28
CA THR A 78 -0.27 -2.02 -4.12
C THR A 78 -0.92 -2.17 -5.49
N SER A 79 -0.15 -1.91 -6.54
CA SER A 79 -0.45 -2.23 -7.95
C SER A 79 0.83 -2.57 -8.70
N LEU A 80 0.72 -3.29 -9.82
CA LEU A 80 1.83 -3.59 -10.71
C LEU A 80 2.45 -2.29 -11.25
N LYS A 81 1.61 -1.33 -11.66
CA LYS A 81 2.05 0.00 -12.09
C LYS A 81 2.92 0.70 -11.04
N ALA A 82 2.52 0.66 -9.76
CA ALA A 82 3.33 1.22 -8.68
C ALA A 82 4.65 0.46 -8.50
N ALA A 83 4.63 -0.87 -8.60
CA ALA A 83 5.83 -1.69 -8.49
C ALA A 83 6.86 -1.37 -9.59
N GLU A 84 6.41 -1.26 -10.84
CA GLU A 84 7.26 -0.97 -12.00
C GLU A 84 7.92 0.41 -11.91
N GLU A 85 7.15 1.43 -11.52
CA GLU A 85 7.70 2.78 -11.37
C GLU A 85 8.59 2.95 -10.14
N LEU A 86 8.29 2.27 -9.03
CA LEU A 86 9.22 2.25 -7.90
C LEU A 86 10.53 1.58 -8.29
N LEU A 87 10.47 0.48 -9.06
CA LEU A 87 11.65 -0.23 -9.50
C LEU A 87 12.54 0.65 -10.39
N SER A 88 11.95 1.44 -11.30
CA SER A 88 12.71 2.41 -12.12
C SER A 88 13.38 3.51 -11.29
N LYS A 89 12.90 3.75 -10.06
CA LYS A 89 13.49 4.68 -9.08
C LYS A 89 14.45 3.99 -8.09
N ASN A 90 14.86 2.74 -8.32
CA ASN A 90 15.67 1.93 -7.40
C ASN A 90 14.99 1.72 -6.03
N ILE A 91 13.67 1.53 -6.04
CA ILE A 91 12.86 1.22 -4.87
C ILE A 91 12.12 -0.10 -5.12
N THR A 92 12.23 -1.03 -4.18
CA THR A 92 11.50 -2.31 -4.25
C THR A 92 10.20 -2.25 -3.45
N LEU A 93 9.17 -2.96 -3.92
CA LEU A 93 7.84 -2.98 -3.30
C LEU A 93 7.49 -4.38 -2.81
N THR A 94 6.89 -4.47 -1.63
CA THR A 94 6.19 -5.66 -1.16
C THR A 94 4.82 -5.29 -0.61
N GLY A 95 3.78 -5.97 -1.06
CA GLY A 95 2.44 -5.71 -0.60
C GLY A 95 1.48 -6.79 -1.04
N THR A 96 0.29 -6.78 -0.46
CA THR A 96 -0.79 -7.67 -0.89
C THR A 96 -1.51 -7.05 -2.08
N ILE A 97 -1.84 -7.81 -3.11
CA ILE A 97 -2.66 -7.34 -4.24
C ILE A 97 -4.11 -7.83 -4.10
N ARG A 98 -5.08 -7.08 -4.64
CA ARG A 98 -6.47 -7.56 -4.69
C ARG A 98 -6.61 -8.67 -5.73
N GLU A 99 -7.29 -9.75 -5.39
CA GLU A 99 -7.58 -10.85 -6.33
C GLU A 99 -8.31 -10.39 -7.61
N ASN A 100 -9.16 -9.36 -7.49
CA ASN A 100 -9.96 -8.83 -8.59
C ASN A 100 -9.22 -7.80 -9.46
N LYS A 101 -7.92 -7.57 -9.23
CA LYS A 101 -7.10 -6.73 -10.12
C LYS A 101 -6.81 -7.50 -11.40
N LEU A 102 -6.94 -6.80 -12.54
CA LEU A 102 -6.67 -7.35 -13.88
C LEU A 102 -5.26 -7.94 -14.00
N GLU A 103 -4.31 -7.34 -13.29
CA GLU A 103 -2.89 -7.73 -13.22
C GLU A 103 -2.66 -9.12 -12.58
N VAL A 104 -3.61 -9.64 -11.80
CA VAL A 104 -3.47 -10.96 -11.15
C VAL A 104 -3.87 -12.06 -12.14
N PRO A 105 -2.98 -13.02 -12.47
CA PRO A 105 -3.31 -14.14 -13.35
C PRO A 105 -4.47 -14.99 -12.82
N ASP A 106 -5.35 -15.47 -13.70
CA ASP A 106 -6.53 -16.26 -13.31
C ASP A 106 -6.18 -17.54 -12.54
N LYS A 107 -5.02 -18.14 -12.84
CA LYS A 107 -4.48 -19.31 -12.12
C LYS A 107 -4.26 -19.03 -10.62
N LEU A 108 -4.05 -17.77 -10.24
CA LEU A 108 -3.85 -17.30 -8.86
C LEU A 108 -5.11 -16.72 -8.22
N ARG A 109 -6.17 -16.43 -8.99
CA ARG A 109 -7.45 -15.89 -8.46
C ARG A 109 -8.29 -16.96 -7.77
N ARG A 110 -8.14 -18.23 -8.16
CA ARG A 110 -8.93 -19.36 -7.65
C ARG A 110 -8.25 -20.04 -6.47
N PHE A 111 -8.20 -19.37 -5.32
CA PHE A 111 -8.07 -20.12 -4.07
C PHE A 111 -9.44 -20.68 -3.75
N THR A 112 -9.59 -21.99 -3.94
CA THR A 112 -10.77 -22.71 -3.51
C THR A 112 -10.98 -22.47 -2.02
N ARG A 113 -12.24 -22.36 -1.62
CA ARG A 113 -12.75 -22.19 -0.25
C ARG A 113 -12.16 -23.21 0.77
N ASN A 114 -11.41 -24.20 0.30
CA ASN A 114 -10.75 -25.25 1.05
C ASN A 114 -9.22 -25.05 1.04
N GLY A 115 -8.72 -24.21 1.95
CA GLY A 115 -7.45 -24.35 2.69
C GLY A 115 -6.08 -24.44 1.98
N ASN A 116 -6.02 -24.85 0.70
CA ASN A 116 -4.76 -25.22 0.04
C ASN A 116 -4.18 -24.01 -0.68
N LYS A 117 -3.34 -23.26 0.04
CA LYS A 117 -2.52 -22.19 -0.53
C LYS A 117 -1.48 -22.80 -1.48
N LYS A 118 -1.68 -22.64 -2.78
CA LYS A 118 -0.67 -22.93 -3.80
C LYS A 118 0.34 -21.78 -3.87
N TYR A 119 1.61 -22.12 -3.71
CA TYR A 119 2.74 -21.20 -3.93
C TYR A 119 3.51 -21.66 -5.16
N HIS A 120 4.35 -20.80 -5.73
CA HIS A 120 5.33 -21.26 -6.71
C HIS A 120 6.26 -22.29 -6.03
N ASN A 121 6.60 -23.35 -6.75
CA ASN A 121 7.35 -24.50 -6.23
C ASN A 121 8.72 -24.12 -5.63
N GLU A 122 9.28 -22.97 -6.00
CA GLU A 122 10.58 -22.45 -5.54
C GLU A 122 10.48 -21.48 -4.36
N THR A 123 9.29 -21.32 -3.76
CA THR A 123 9.10 -20.36 -2.67
C THR A 123 9.76 -20.83 -1.38
N GLU A 124 10.81 -20.13 -0.93
CA GLU A 124 11.44 -20.35 0.38
C GLU A 124 10.39 -20.23 1.50
N LEU A 125 10.31 -21.22 2.38
CA LEU A 125 9.42 -21.22 3.55
C LEU A 125 10.18 -20.81 4.82
N LYS A 126 9.54 -20.00 5.67
CA LYS A 126 10.11 -19.50 6.94
C LYS A 126 9.19 -19.67 8.13
N GLY A 127 9.82 -19.77 9.31
CA GLY A 127 9.17 -19.79 10.61
C GLY A 127 8.46 -21.10 10.96
N PRO A 128 7.90 -21.22 12.17
CA PRO A 128 7.29 -22.45 12.66
C PRO A 128 6.05 -22.85 11.86
N LYS A 129 5.33 -21.88 11.31
CA LYS A 129 4.15 -22.11 10.46
C LYS A 129 4.49 -22.42 9.00
N LYS A 130 5.78 -22.52 8.65
CA LYS A 130 6.30 -22.78 7.28
C LYS A 130 5.55 -21.96 6.22
N ILE A 131 5.46 -20.65 6.42
CA ILE A 131 4.83 -19.73 5.46
C ILE A 131 5.86 -19.24 4.44
N PRO A 132 5.44 -18.83 3.23
CA PRO A 132 6.33 -18.16 2.30
C PRO A 132 7.14 -17.04 2.96
N LYS A 133 8.43 -16.97 2.64
CA LYS A 133 9.32 -15.90 3.11
C LYS A 133 8.76 -14.52 2.81
N LEU A 134 8.17 -14.30 1.63
CA LEU A 134 7.54 -13.03 1.29
C LEU A 134 6.41 -12.66 2.26
N ASN A 135 5.59 -13.64 2.68
CA ASN A 135 4.54 -13.41 3.68
C ASN A 135 5.13 -13.16 5.06
N TYR A 136 6.22 -13.84 5.41
CA TYR A 136 6.94 -13.63 6.66
C TYR A 136 7.50 -12.20 6.75
N ASP A 137 8.21 -11.76 5.70
CA ASP A 137 8.83 -10.44 5.62
C ASP A 137 7.76 -9.33 5.57
N TYR A 138 6.66 -9.54 4.85
CA TYR A 138 5.50 -8.64 4.84
C TYR A 138 4.93 -8.43 6.25
N ASN A 139 4.66 -9.53 6.98
CA ASN A 139 4.07 -9.45 8.32
C ASN A 139 5.00 -8.71 9.30
N LYS A 140 6.31 -8.89 9.16
CA LYS A 140 7.31 -8.18 9.98
C LYS A 140 7.29 -6.67 9.72
N ASN A 141 7.19 -6.24 8.47
CA ASN A 141 7.23 -4.82 8.11
C ASN A 141 5.89 -4.11 8.29
N LYS A 142 4.76 -4.78 8.03
CA LYS A 142 3.41 -4.21 8.18
C LYS A 142 3.16 -3.70 9.61
N TYR A 143 3.69 -4.40 10.60
CA TYR A 143 3.56 -4.07 12.02
C TYR A 143 3.98 -2.63 12.33
N PHE A 144 5.03 -2.10 11.70
CA PHE A 144 5.53 -0.76 12.05
C PHE A 144 4.53 0.36 11.76
N VAL A 145 3.81 0.28 10.63
CA VAL A 145 2.76 1.26 10.28
C VAL A 145 1.57 1.14 11.24
N ASP A 146 1.19 -0.09 11.57
CA ASP A 146 0.04 -0.33 12.44
C ASP A 146 0.29 0.18 13.88
N ASN A 147 1.53 0.19 14.37
CA ASN A 147 1.89 0.77 15.68
C ASN A 147 2.22 2.26 15.65
N ALA A 148 2.77 2.77 14.54
CA ALA A 148 3.02 4.20 14.38
C ALA A 148 1.72 5.02 14.27
N ASN A 149 0.58 4.37 14.03
CA ASN A 149 -0.75 4.94 14.25
C ASN A 149 -1.02 5.07 15.77
N ILE A 150 -0.20 5.86 16.46
CA ILE A 150 -0.50 6.37 17.79
C ILE A 150 -1.77 7.19 17.65
N LYS A 151 -2.75 6.90 18.53
CA LYS A 151 -3.99 7.66 18.62
C LYS A 151 -3.65 9.13 18.80
N VAL A 152 -3.85 9.92 17.76
CA VAL A 152 -4.00 11.37 17.91
C VAL A 152 -5.41 11.55 18.46
N GLU A 153 -5.53 11.47 19.78
CA GLU A 153 -6.76 11.83 20.50
C GLU A 153 -6.90 13.36 20.38
N PHE A 154 -8.00 13.81 19.79
CA PHE A 154 -8.49 15.18 19.92
C PHE A 154 -9.53 15.22 21.03
#